data_AF-A0AA92C6Z1-F1
#
_entry.id   AF-A0AA92C6Z1-F1
#
_cell.length_a   1.000
_cell.length_b   1.000
_cell.length_c   1.000
_cell.angle_alpha   90.00
_cell.angle_beta   90.00
_cell.angle_gamma   90.00
#
_symmetry.space_group_name_H-M   'P 1'
#
loop_
_entity.id
_entity.type
_entity.pdbx_description
1 polymer ?
#
loop_
_entity_poly.entity_id
_entity_poly.type
_entity_poly.pdbx_seq_one_letter_code
_entity_poly.pdbx_strand_id
1 'polypeptide(L)'
;MGWEVVVSSKGQVTLPKDMREALDLRPGDQVVYSIIDGEVVLTPKNVDFNDLAGLLGKPPKGRATLEEIDETVSKAAGHNVVDTDDDQADAAA
;
A
#
# COMPACT_ATOMS: atom_id res chain seq x y z
N MET A 1 -0.55 14.09 -18.55
CA MET A 1 -0.53 13.10 -19.65
C MET A 1 -1.76 12.23 -19.46
N GLY A 2 -2.48 11.86 -20.52
CA GLY A 2 -3.72 11.09 -20.42
C GLY A 2 -3.68 9.91 -21.39
N TRP A 3 -4.27 8.79 -21.00
CA TRP A 3 -4.37 7.59 -21.82
C TRP A 3 -5.82 7.12 -21.83
N GLU A 4 -6.27 6.69 -22.99
CA GLU A 4 -7.55 6.01 -23.16
C GLU A 4 -7.27 4.52 -23.34
N VAL A 5 -7.92 3.67 -22.54
CA VAL A 5 -7.77 2.22 -22.61
C VAL A 5 -9.14 1.57 -22.54
N VAL A 6 -9.32 0.48 -23.29
CA VAL A 6 -10.57 -0.28 -23.31
C VAL A 6 -10.46 -1.42 -22.31
N VAL A 7 -11.48 -1.56 -21.47
CA VAL A 7 -11.61 -2.71 -20.57
C VAL A 7 -11.89 -3.96 -21.42
N SER A 8 -11.09 -5.00 -21.26
CA SER A 8 -11.32 -6.27 -21.95
C SER A 8 -12.62 -6.93 -21.49
N SER A 9 -13.09 -7.93 -22.23
CA SER A 9 -14.26 -8.73 -21.82
C SER A 9 -14.09 -9.45 -20.47
N LYS A 10 -12.85 -9.60 -20.00
CA LYS A 10 -12.51 -10.18 -18.70
C LYS A 10 -12.33 -9.14 -17.60
N GLY A 11 -12.65 -7.87 -17.86
CA GLY A 11 -12.50 -6.79 -16.88
C GLY A 11 -11.06 -6.30 -16.70
N GLN A 12 -10.15 -6.59 -17.63
CA GLN A 12 -8.74 -6.18 -17.51
C GLN A 12 -8.48 -4.87 -18.24
N VAL A 13 -7.69 -3.99 -17.62
CA VAL A 13 -7.08 -2.82 -18.27
C VAL A 13 -5.56 -3.02 -18.34
N THR A 14 -4.96 -2.62 -19.45
CA THR A 14 -3.50 -2.73 -19.64
C THR A 14 -2.86 -1.38 -19.37
N LEU A 15 -1.77 -1.36 -18.59
CA LEU A 15 -0.96 -0.15 -18.41
C LEU A 15 -0.03 0.03 -19.61
N PRO A 16 -0.16 1.13 -20.39
CA PRO A 16 0.74 1.43 -21.50
C PRO A 16 2.20 1.51 -21.06
N LYS A 17 3.14 1.31 -22.00
CA LYS A 17 4.57 1.31 -21.70
C LYS A 17 5.01 2.59 -20.97
N ASP A 18 4.63 3.74 -21.49
CA ASP A 18 5.02 5.03 -20.94
C ASP A 18 4.48 5.26 -19.52
N MET A 19 3.30 4.71 -19.21
CA MET A 19 2.73 4.75 -17.85
C MET A 19 3.52 3.85 -16.89
N ARG A 20 3.91 2.64 -17.34
CA ARG A 20 4.75 1.75 -16.54
C ARG A 20 6.11 2.37 -16.25
N GLU A 21 6.74 3.00 -17.23
CA GLU A 21 8.02 3.70 -17.07
C GLU A 21 7.88 4.90 -16.11
N ALA A 22 6.81 5.68 -16.22
CA ALA A 22 6.55 6.80 -15.31
C ALA A 22 6.32 6.37 -13.85
N LEU A 23 5.86 5.13 -13.63
CA LEU A 23 5.62 4.53 -12.30
C LEU A 23 6.74 3.57 -11.85
N ASP A 24 7.84 3.46 -12.60
CA ASP A 24 8.92 2.47 -12.42
C ASP A 24 8.43 1.02 -12.23
N LEU A 25 7.36 0.64 -12.93
CA LEU A 25 6.77 -0.70 -12.84
C LEU A 25 7.50 -1.72 -13.72
N ARG A 26 7.94 -2.82 -13.11
CA ARG A 26 8.60 -3.95 -13.76
C ARG A 26 7.66 -5.16 -13.84
N PRO A 27 7.87 -6.09 -14.79
CA PRO A 27 7.10 -7.33 -14.82
C PRO A 27 7.23 -8.09 -13.50
N GLY A 28 6.10 -8.41 -12.86
CA GLY A 28 6.05 -9.07 -11.55
C GLY A 28 5.75 -8.13 -10.39
N ASP A 29 5.86 -6.81 -10.59
CA ASP A 29 5.50 -5.83 -9.57
C ASP A 29 3.99 -5.88 -9.25
N GLN A 30 3.67 -5.72 -7.97
CA GLN A 30 2.29 -5.66 -7.51
C GLN A 30 1.80 -4.21 -7.54
N VAL A 31 0.52 -4.02 -7.81
CA VAL A 31 -0.17 -2.73 -7.71
C VAL A 31 -1.42 -2.89 -6.86
N VAL A 32 -1.76 -1.87 -6.10
CA VAL A 32 -2.97 -1.80 -5.29
C VAL A 32 -3.94 -0.84 -5.95
N TYR A 33 -5.19 -1.29 -6.13
CA TYR A 33 -6.30 -0.42 -6.51
C TYR A 33 -7.01 0.07 -5.26
N SER A 34 -7.29 1.36 -5.20
CA SER A 34 -8.11 1.98 -4.17
C SER A 34 -9.11 2.93 -4.81
N ILE A 35 -10.25 3.14 -4.15
CA ILE A 35 -11.25 4.12 -4.59
C ILE A 35 -11.24 5.26 -3.58
N ILE A 36 -10.91 6.46 -4.05
CA ILE A 36 -10.85 7.68 -3.23
C ILE A 36 -11.68 8.72 -3.95
N ASP A 37 -12.71 9.25 -3.29
CA ASP A 37 -13.61 10.28 -3.83
C ASP A 37 -14.24 9.93 -5.20
N GLY A 38 -14.49 8.64 -5.43
CA GLY A 38 -15.05 8.13 -6.68
C GLY A 38 -14.04 7.94 -7.81
N GLU A 39 -12.76 8.23 -7.56
CA GLU A 39 -11.66 7.99 -8.49
C GLU A 39 -10.92 6.69 -8.14
N VAL A 40 -10.49 5.96 -9.17
CA VAL A 40 -9.62 4.79 -8.99
C VAL A 40 -8.17 5.27 -8.91
N VAL A 41 -7.54 5.05 -7.76
CA VAL A 41 -6.11 5.32 -7.53
C VAL A 41 -5.35 4.01 -7.59
N LEU A 42 -4.34 3.97 -8.45
CA LEU A 42 -3.43 2.84 -8.60
C LEU A 42 -2.08 3.18 -7.96
N THR A 43 -1.68 2.37 -6.98
CA THR A 43 -0.43 2.57 -6.24
C THR A 43 0.52 1.38 -6.45
N PRO A 44 1.72 1.60 -7.00
CA PRO A 44 2.78 0.59 -7.04
C PRO A 44 3.15 0.08 -5.65
N LYS A 45 3.29 -1.23 -5.50
CA LYS A 45 3.79 -1.91 -4.29
C LYS A 45 5.18 -2.52 -4.53
N ASN A 46 5.97 -1.86 -5.37
CA ASN A 46 7.31 -2.28 -5.77
C ASN A 46 8.42 -1.65 -4.92
N VAL A 47 8.08 -1.00 -3.80
CA VAL A 47 9.06 -0.42 -2.88
C VAL A 47 9.64 -1.53 -2.00
N ASP A 48 10.94 -1.77 -2.10
CA ASP A 48 11.64 -2.63 -1.14
C ASP A 48 11.73 -1.89 0.20
N PHE A 49 11.49 -2.57 1.32
CA PHE A 49 11.65 -1.96 2.64
C PHE A 49 13.07 -1.43 2.85
N ASN A 50 14.08 -2.06 2.24
CA ASN A 50 15.46 -1.62 2.26
C ASN A 50 15.68 -0.27 1.54
N ASP A 51 14.84 0.07 0.55
CA ASP A 51 14.92 1.37 -0.13
C ASP A 51 14.49 2.52 0.82
N LEU A 52 13.77 2.21 1.90
CA LEU A 52 13.40 3.16 2.94
C LEU A 52 14.49 3.33 4.01
N ALA A 53 15.51 2.46 4.01
CA ALA A 53 16.58 2.51 5.00
C ALA A 53 17.36 3.83 4.88
N GLY A 54 17.43 4.58 5.99
CA GLY A 54 18.11 5.88 6.02
C GLY A 54 17.30 7.06 5.49
N LEU A 55 16.07 6.85 5.01
CA LEU A 55 15.14 7.94 4.67
C LEU A 55 14.70 8.71 5.92
N LEU A 56 14.57 8.00 7.04
CA LEU A 56 14.31 8.60 8.34
C LEU A 56 15.59 9.26 8.86
N GLY A 57 15.58 10.59 8.96
CA GLY A 57 16.67 11.38 9.51
C GLY A 57 16.86 11.18 11.02
N LYS A 58 17.62 12.09 11.65
CA LYS A 58 17.79 12.07 13.10
C LYS A 58 16.43 12.24 13.78
N PRO A 59 16.06 11.35 14.73
CA PRO A 59 14.80 11.49 15.45
C PRO A 59 14.73 12.84 16.17
N PRO A 60 13.65 13.64 15.99
CA PRO A 60 13.56 14.98 16.55
C PRO A 60 13.55 15.00 18.08
N LYS A 61 13.15 13.90 18.72
CA LYS A 61 13.13 13.73 20.18
C LYS A 61 14.24 12.80 20.69
N GLY A 62 15.20 12.45 19.85
CA GLY A 62 16.20 11.44 20.18
C GLY A 62 15.66 10.01 20.08
N ARG A 63 16.48 9.04 20.51
CA ARG A 63 16.13 7.61 20.47
C ARG A 63 15.08 7.32 21.53
N ALA A 64 14.00 6.67 21.14
CA ALA A 64 13.01 6.15 22.08
C ALA A 64 13.47 4.81 22.68
N THR A 65 13.03 4.49 23.89
CA THR A 65 13.13 3.14 24.48
C THR A 65 12.02 2.25 23.96
N LEU A 66 12.16 0.93 24.17
CA LEU A 66 11.12 -0.03 23.78
C LEU A 66 9.83 0.22 24.57
N GLU A 67 9.92 0.57 25.85
CA GLU A 67 8.78 0.89 26.70
C GLU A 67 8.01 2.12 26.19
N GLU A 68 8.71 3.17 25.73
CA GLU A 68 8.08 4.36 25.16
C GLU A 68 7.34 4.06 23.86
N ILE A 69 7.88 3.13 23.05
CA ILE A 69 7.24 2.66 21.81
C ILE A 69 5.98 1.86 22.17
N ASP A 70 6.10 0.89 23.07
CA ASP A 70 4.98 0.02 23.47
C ASP A 70 3.84 0.82 24.09
N GLU A 71 4.15 1.80 24.95
CA GLU A 71 3.16 2.72 25.48
C GLU A 71 2.46 3.53 24.37
N THR A 72 3.22 4.00 23.38
CA THR A 72 2.68 4.80 22.27
C THR A 72 1.79 3.95 21.36
N VAL A 73 2.24 2.74 21.00
CA VAL A 73 1.46 1.79 20.21
C VAL A 73 0.18 1.40 20.95
N SER A 74 0.26 1.09 22.25
CA SER A 74 -0.91 0.75 23.07
C SER A 74 -1.91 1.91 23.14
N LYS A 75 -1.44 3.15 23.29
CA LYS A 75 -2.29 4.36 23.28
C LYS A 75 -2.90 4.62 21.91
N ALA A 76 -2.16 4.35 20.82
CA ALA A 76 -2.58 4.64 19.45
C ALA A 76 -3.42 3.53 18.80
N ALA A 77 -3.29 2.28 19.26
CA ALA A 77 -4.02 1.12 18.72
C ALA A 77 -5.54 1.29 18.76
N GLY A 78 -6.07 2.16 19.63
CA GLY A 78 -7.50 2.51 19.64
C GLY A 78 -7.98 3.33 18.44
N HIS A 79 -7.09 3.80 17.55
CA HIS A 79 -7.43 4.76 16.48
C HIS A 79 -7.33 4.21 15.04
N ASN A 80 -6.68 3.06 14.79
CA ASN A 80 -6.43 2.56 13.43
C ASN A 80 -6.55 1.03 13.26
N VAL A 81 -7.36 0.35 14.07
CA VAL A 81 -7.82 -1.00 13.69
C VAL A 81 -8.77 -0.81 12.51
N VAL A 82 -8.24 -0.90 11.29
CA VAL A 82 -9.05 -1.36 10.17
C VAL A 82 -9.33 -2.81 10.51
N ASP A 83 -10.61 -3.12 10.75
CA ASP A 83 -11.10 -4.48 10.80
C ASP A 83 -10.71 -5.15 9.48
N THR A 84 -9.56 -5.81 9.44
CA THR A 84 -9.42 -6.97 8.56
C THR A 84 -10.33 -8.00 9.18
N ASP A 85 -11.52 -8.16 8.61
CA ASP A 85 -12.42 -9.27 8.90
C ASP A 85 -11.62 -10.57 8.83
N ASP A 86 -11.16 -11.05 9.98
CA ASP A 86 -10.72 -12.43 10.21
C ASP A 86 -11.97 -13.34 10.36
N ASP A 87 -12.96 -13.14 9.49
CA ASP A 87 -14.18 -13.93 9.40
C ASP A 87 -14.20 -14.69 8.07
N GLN A 88 -13.45 -15.78 8.03
CA GLN A 88 -14.09 -17.10 7.93
C GLN A 88 -13.11 -18.20 8.32
N ALA A 89 -13.08 -18.49 9.61
CA ALA A 89 -12.84 -19.84 10.08
C ALA A 89 -14.15 -20.64 9.98
N ASP A 90 -14.07 -21.72 9.22
CA ASP A 90 -14.76 -23.01 9.42
C ASP A 90 -16.18 -23.25 8.85
N ALA A 91 -16.35 -24.51 8.45
CA ALA A 91 -17.54 -25.27 8.09
C ALA A 91 -18.20 -25.06 6.70
N ALA A 92 -17.96 -26.01 5.78
CA ALA A 92 -18.93 -27.10 5.52
C ALA A 92 -18.54 -28.02 4.34
N ALA A 93 -18.45 -29.31 4.66
CA ALA A 93 -18.74 -30.53 3.87
C ALA A 93 -18.07 -30.77 2.50
#